data_AF-A0A1D3RQW0-F1
#
_entry.id   AF-A0A1D3RQW0-F1
#
_cell.length_a   1.000
_cell.length_b   1.000
_cell.length_c   1.000
_cell.angle_alpha   90.00
_cell.angle_beta   90.00
_cell.angle_gamma   90.00
#
_symmetry.space_group_name_H-M   'P 1'
#
loop_
_entity.id
_entity.type
_entity.pdbx_description
1 polymer ?
#
loop_
_entity_poly.entity_id
_entity_poly.type
_entity_poly.pdbx_seq_one_letter_code
_entity_poly.pdbx_strand_id
1 'polypeptide(L)' 'MAWEMGTTFNWKVLFLPVRGRGNVIGIAFAEGVDKFSLQALRKKAVLLEEQYQIEFPDFVKDLKRNNASILKRVINS' A
#
# COMPACT_ATOMS: atom_id res chain seq x y z
N MET A 1 -18.23 -0.51 -5.07
CA MET A 1 -16.83 -0.16 -5.42
C MET A 1 -15.81 -0.97 -4.62
N ALA A 2 -15.70 -0.82 -3.30
CA ALA A 2 -14.69 -1.53 -2.51
C ALA A 2 -14.92 -3.06 -2.43
N TRP A 3 -16.19 -3.49 -2.48
CA TRP A 3 -16.57 -4.91 -2.44
C TRP A 3 -16.20 -5.64 -3.73
N GLU A 4 -16.57 -5.12 -4.92
CA GLU A 4 -16.24 -5.79 -6.18
C GLU A 4 -14.72 -5.94 -6.34
N MET A 5 -13.95 -4.86 -6.09
CA MET A 5 -12.48 -4.93 -6.11
C MET A 5 -11.93 -5.94 -5.09
N GLY A 6 -12.48 -5.97 -3.87
CA GLY A 6 -12.08 -6.95 -2.85
C GLY A 6 -12.25 -8.38 -3.36
N THR A 7 -13.41 -8.70 -3.95
CA THR A 7 -13.65 -10.05 -4.48
C THR A 7 -12.80 -10.38 -5.70
N THR A 8 -12.65 -9.44 -6.66
CA THR A 8 -11.88 -9.65 -7.89
C THR A 8 -10.40 -9.90 -7.62
N PHE A 9 -9.83 -9.25 -6.60
CA PHE A 9 -8.41 -9.37 -6.25
C PHE A 9 -8.15 -10.19 -4.98
N ASN A 10 -9.11 -11.03 -4.57
CA ASN A 10 -9.00 -11.87 -3.36
C ASN A 10 -8.54 -11.08 -2.10
N TRP A 11 -9.05 -9.85 -1.99
CA TRP A 11 -8.75 -8.86 -0.96
C TRP A 11 -7.26 -8.50 -0.84
N LYS A 12 -6.49 -8.74 -1.89
CA LYS A 12 -5.15 -8.17 -2.07
C LYS A 12 -5.27 -6.78 -2.69
N VAL A 13 -5.93 -5.89 -1.97
CA VAL A 13 -6.08 -4.47 -2.35
C VAL A 13 -5.68 -3.62 -1.16
N LEU A 14 -4.82 -2.62 -1.37
CA LEU A 14 -4.46 -1.64 -0.36
C LEU A 14 -5.03 -0.27 -0.74
N PHE A 15 -5.40 0.51 0.27
CA PHE A 15 -5.96 1.84 0.11
C PHE A 15 -5.04 2.89 0.73
N LEU A 16 -4.77 3.96 -0.02
CA LEU A 16 -4.01 5.12 0.42
C LEU A 16 -4.87 6.37 0.28
N PRO A 17 -5.40 6.92 1.39
CA PRO A 17 -6.11 8.19 1.37
C PRO A 17 -5.19 9.33 0.93
N VAL A 18 -5.68 10.22 0.07
CA VAL A 18 -4.93 11.42 -0.33
C VAL A 18 -5.12 12.49 0.76
N ARG A 19 -4.02 12.94 1.37
CA ARG A 19 -4.05 13.92 2.46
C ARG A 19 -4.75 15.21 2.02
N GLY A 20 -5.64 15.72 2.86
CA GLY A 20 -6.39 16.96 2.59
C GLY A 20 -7.42 16.88 1.46
N ARG A 21 -7.73 15.67 0.96
CA ARG A 21 -8.74 15.46 -0.10
C ARG A 21 -9.65 14.29 0.26
N GLY A 22 -10.83 14.24 -0.38
CA GLY A 22 -11.78 13.11 -0.26
C GLY A 22 -11.44 11.90 -1.13
N ASN A 23 -10.31 11.92 -1.85
CA ASN A 23 -9.93 10.88 -2.80
C ASN A 23 -9.09 9.77 -2.15
N VAL A 24 -9.22 8.54 -2.66
CA VAL A 24 -8.46 7.38 -2.21
C VAL A 24 -7.82 6.69 -3.41
N ILE A 25 -6.54 6.34 -3.28
CA ILE A 25 -5.81 5.52 -4.26
C ILE A 25 -5.95 4.06 -3.87
N GLY A 26 -6.42 3.22 -4.78
CA GLY A 26 -6.47 1.76 -4.61
C GLY A 26 -5.30 1.08 -5.33
N ILE A 27 -4.59 0.19 -4.65
CA ILE A 27 -3.49 -0.60 -5.17
C ILE A 27 -3.92 -2.07 -5.13
N ALA A 28 -4.25 -2.64 -6.28
CA ALA A 28 -4.68 -4.02 -6.42
C ALA A 28 -3.52 -4.91 -6.90
N PHE A 29 -3.36 -6.07 -6.26
CA PHE A 29 -2.28 -7.01 -6.57
C PHE A 29 -2.85 -8.24 -7.28
N ALA A 30 -2.21 -8.62 -8.38
CA ALA A 30 -2.59 -9.80 -9.15
C ALA A 30 -2.41 -11.09 -8.34
N GLU A 31 -3.08 -12.14 -8.78
CA GLU A 31 -2.83 -13.49 -8.27
C GLU A 31 -1.39 -13.92 -8.58
N GLY A 32 -0.81 -14.74 -7.69
CA GLY A 32 0.59 -15.17 -7.82
C GLY A 32 1.65 -14.16 -7.41
N VAL A 33 1.30 -12.89 -7.11
CA VAL A 33 2.27 -11.92 -6.57
C VAL A 33 2.71 -12.34 -5.17
N ASP A 34 4.03 -12.48 -5.01
CA ASP A 34 4.69 -12.73 -3.73
C ASP A 34 4.45 -11.59 -2.74
N LYS A 35 4.55 -11.93 -1.45
CA LYS A 35 4.43 -10.92 -0.40
C LYS A 35 5.68 -10.04 -0.36
N PHE A 36 5.47 -8.74 -0.30
CA PHE A 36 6.55 -7.76 -0.17
C PHE A 36 7.02 -7.67 1.29
N SER A 37 8.30 -7.40 1.51
CA SER A 37 8.80 -7.10 2.86
C SER A 37 8.53 -5.64 3.23
N LEU A 38 7.95 -5.40 4.41
CA LEU A 38 7.77 -4.03 4.92
C LEU A 38 9.12 -3.32 5.10
N GLN A 39 10.16 -4.06 5.48
CA GLN A 39 11.51 -3.52 5.59
C GLN A 39 12.06 -3.09 4.23
N ALA A 40 11.87 -3.91 3.19
CA ALA A 40 12.29 -3.58 1.83
C ALA A 40 11.53 -2.36 1.28
N LEU A 41 10.23 -2.28 1.53
CA LEU A 41 9.40 -1.14 1.15
C LEU A 41 9.87 0.16 1.81
N ARG A 42 10.19 0.13 3.11
CA ARG A 42 10.73 1.29 3.82
C ARG A 42 12.07 1.75 3.26
N LYS A 43 12.99 0.81 3.00
CA LYS A 43 14.29 1.13 2.39
C LYS A 43 14.10 1.79 1.02
N LYS A 44 13.21 1.23 0.17
CA LYS A 44 12.93 1.79 -1.14
C LYS A 44 12.28 3.18 -1.05
N ALA A 45 11.39 3.39 -0.07
CA ALA A 45 10.75 4.69 0.15
C ALA A 45 11.75 5.80 0.48
N VAL A 46 12.77 5.53 1.31
CA VAL A 46 13.83 6.49 1.62
C VAL A 46 14.60 6.88 0.34
N LEU A 47 15.01 5.88 -0.46
CA LEU A 47 15.72 6.14 -1.72
C LEU A 47 14.88 6.95 -2.73
N LEU A 48 13.56 6.70 -2.76
CA LEU A 48 12.65 7.46 -3.62
C LEU A 48 12.45 8.90 -3.12
N GLU A 49 12.41 9.10 -1.81
CA GLU A 49 12.35 10.45 -1.23
C GLU A 49 13.59 11.26 -1.58
N GLU A 50 14.79 10.68 -1.47
CA GLU A 50 16.03 11.34 -1.89
C GLU A 50 15.99 11.76 -3.36
N GLN A 51 15.49 10.88 -4.23
CA GLN A 51 15.43 11.12 -5.68
C GLN A 51 14.38 12.16 -6.09
N TYR A 52 13.18 12.11 -5.49
CA TYR A 52 12.03 12.86 -5.98
C TYR A 52 11.60 14.00 -5.04
N GLN A 53 12.16 14.07 -3.83
CA GLN A 53 11.77 15.03 -2.77
C GLN A 53 10.27 14.94 -2.42
N ILE A 54 9.74 13.71 -2.42
CA ILE A 54 8.37 13.37 -2.04
C ILE A 54 8.42 12.48 -0.79
N GLU A 55 7.51 12.71 0.16
CA GLU A 55 7.42 12.02 1.45
C GLU A 55 6.97 10.53 1.36
N PHE A 56 7.67 9.71 0.56
CA PHE A 56 7.36 8.29 0.36
C PHE A 56 7.30 7.44 1.65
N PRO A 57 8.19 7.61 2.65
CA PRO A 57 8.14 6.89 3.92
C PRO A 57 6.82 7.11 4.66
N ASP A 58 6.25 8.29 4.51
CA ASP A 58 4.99 8.69 5.11
C ASP A 58 3.80 7.97 4.45
N PHE A 59 3.85 7.77 3.13
CA PHE A 59 2.89 6.91 2.43
C PHE A 59 2.97 5.45 2.88
N VAL A 60 4.17 4.93 3.20
CA VAL A 60 4.32 3.58 3.77
C VAL A 60 3.67 3.47 5.16
N LYS A 61 3.80 4.52 6.00
CA LYS A 61 3.10 4.58 7.30
C LYS A 61 1.59 4.61 7.10
N ASP A 62 1.10 5.41 6.16
CA ASP A 62 -0.32 5.54 5.85
C ASP A 62 -0.90 4.24 5.28
N LEU A 63 -0.19 3.54 4.39
CA LEU A 63 -0.57 2.22 3.90
C LEU A 63 -0.70 1.22 5.05
N LYS A 64 0.24 1.21 6.00
CA LYS A 64 0.15 0.32 7.16
C LYS A 64 -1.04 0.66 8.05
N ARG A 65 -1.27 1.95 8.34
CA ARG A 65 -2.33 2.42 9.24
C ARG A 65 -3.73 2.11 8.68
N ASN A 66 -3.95 2.37 7.40
CA ASN A 66 -5.28 2.28 6.78
C ASN A 66 -5.66 0.85 6.34
N ASN A 67 -4.71 -0.09 6.32
CA ASN A 67 -4.94 -1.45 5.80
C ASN A 67 -4.63 -2.55 6.81
N ALA A 68 -4.62 -2.27 8.12
CA ALA A 68 -4.09 -3.16 9.15
C ALA A 68 -4.58 -4.63 9.08
N SER A 69 -5.86 -4.86 8.75
CA SER A 69 -6.47 -6.19 8.66
C SER A 69 -6.10 -6.98 7.39
N ILE A 70 -5.79 -6.29 6.29
CA ILE A 70 -5.54 -6.91 4.97
C ILE A 70 -4.08 -6.81 4.54
N LEU A 71 -3.27 -5.98 5.21
CA LEU A 71 -1.85 -5.76 4.91
C LEU A 71 -1.07 -7.08 4.87
N LYS A 72 -1.36 -8.00 5.80
CA LYS A 72 -0.69 -9.31 5.91
C LYS A 72 -0.92 -10.23 4.71
N ARG A 73 -1.90 -9.94 3.84
CA ARG A 73 -2.15 -10.69 2.61
C ARG A 73 -1.12 -10.41 1.52
N VAL A 74 -0.50 -9.23 1.56
CA VAL A 74 0.42 -8.73 0.53
C VAL A 74 1.78 -8.28 1.06
N ILE A 75 1.90 -8.01 2.37
CA ILE A 75 3.13 -7.54 3.00
C ILE A 75 3.47 -8.42 4.22
N ASN A 76 4.71 -8.91 4.25
CA ASN A 76 5.33 -9.56 5.39
C ASN A 76 5.97 -8.53 6.32
N SER A 77 5.96 -8.85 7.62
CA SER A 77 6.59 -8.01 8.67
C SER A 77 8.11 -7.98 8.52
#